data_AF-A0A0L7QJI3-F1
#
_entry.id   AF-A0A0L7QJI3-F1
#
_cell.length_a   1.000
_cell.length_b   1.000
_cell.length_c   1.000
_cell.angle_alpha   90.00
_cell.angle_beta   90.00
_cell.angle_gamma   90.00
#
_symmetry.space_group_name_H-M   'P 1'
#
loop_
_entity.id
_entity.type
_entity.pdbx_description
1 polymer ?
#
loop_
_entity_poly.entity_id
_entity_poly.type
_entity_poly.pdbx_seq_one_letter_code
_entity_poly.pdbx_strand_id
1 'polypeptide(L)' 'PQENLRNLATVGRIKVGWCAARVEAHKARPMQCYRCLEVGHTQHRCTAESSTLCDRCYGTT' A
#
# COMPACT_ATOMS: atom_id res chain seq x y z
N PRO A 1 13.51 -1.00 -9.20
CA PRO A 1 13.01 0.25 -8.59
C PRO A 1 12.07 0.98 -9.58
N GLN A 2 10.91 1.47 -9.14
CA GLN A 2 9.77 1.96 -9.96
C GLN A 2 10.01 3.17 -10.91
N GLU A 3 11.02 3.09 -11.76
CA GLU A 3 11.43 4.12 -12.72
C GLU A 3 10.34 4.45 -13.75
N ASN A 4 9.51 3.46 -14.11
CA ASN A 4 8.49 3.59 -15.15
C ASN A 4 7.23 4.40 -14.74
N LEU A 5 7.05 4.75 -13.46
CA LEU A 5 5.83 5.47 -13.02
C LEU A 5 5.83 6.93 -13.45
N ARG A 6 7.02 7.54 -13.52
CA ARG A 6 7.19 8.98 -13.83
C ARG A 6 6.66 9.32 -15.23
N ASN A 7 6.93 8.45 -16.20
CA ASN A 7 6.54 8.69 -17.59
C ASN A 7 5.04 8.44 -17.83
N LEU A 8 4.42 7.54 -17.05
CA LEU A 8 3.00 7.20 -17.18
C LEU A 8 2.08 8.26 -16.54
N ALA A 9 2.53 8.91 -15.47
CA ALA A 9 1.77 9.99 -14.84
C ALA A 9 1.61 11.21 -15.76
N THR A 10 2.57 11.48 -16.63
CA THR A 10 2.52 12.59 -17.60
C THR A 10 1.47 12.39 -18.69
N VAL A 11 1.24 11.14 -19.11
CA VAL A 11 0.22 10.78 -20.11
C VAL A 11 -1.19 10.84 -19.51
N GLY A 12 -1.31 10.73 -18.17
CA GLY A 12 -2.54 10.88 -17.41
C GLY A 12 -3.55 9.74 -17.56
N ARG A 13 -3.52 8.98 -18.67
CA ARG A 13 -4.36 7.80 -18.91
C ARG A 13 -3.58 6.71 -19.64
N ILE A 14 -3.78 5.47 -19.23
CA ILE A 14 -3.22 4.29 -19.88
C ILE A 14 -4.32 3.31 -20.27
N LYS A 15 -4.12 2.59 -21.36
CA LYS A 15 -5.01 1.49 -21.76
C LYS A 15 -4.51 0.21 -21.10
N VAL A 16 -5.37 -0.43 -20.32
CA VAL A 16 -5.13 -1.73 -19.68
C VAL A 16 -6.14 -2.71 -20.26
N GLY A 17 -5.70 -3.50 -21.24
CA GLY A 17 -6.59 -4.40 -21.98
C GLY A 17 -7.70 -3.62 -22.71
N TRP A 18 -8.95 -3.86 -22.31
CA TRP A 18 -10.14 -3.21 -22.86
C TRP A 18 -10.54 -1.91 -22.12
N CYS A 19 -9.90 -1.58 -21.00
CA CYS A 19 -10.24 -0.41 -20.18
C CYS A 19 -9.21 0.72 -20.33
N ALA A 20 -9.66 1.97 -20.22
CA ALA A 20 -8.78 3.14 -20.09
C ALA A 20 -8.79 3.63 -18.64
N ALA A 21 -7.65 3.50 -17.95
CA ALA A 21 -7.48 3.87 -16.55
C ALA A 21 -6.72 5.20 -16.43
N ARG A 22 -7.08 6.02 -15.44
CA ARG A 22 -6.35 7.24 -15.09
C ARG A 22 -5.11 6.86 -14.29
N VAL A 23 -3.97 7.48 -14.60
CA VAL A 23 -2.71 7.27 -13.89
C VAL A 23 -2.46 8.43 -12.96
N GLU A 24 -2.31 8.14 -11.67
CA GLU A 24 -1.90 9.10 -10.67
C GLU A 24 -0.63 8.58 -9.98
N ALA A 25 0.35 9.47 -9.81
CA ALA A 25 1.56 9.14 -9.09
C ALA A 25 1.22 8.93 -7.61
N HIS A 26 1.28 7.67 -7.17
CA HIS A 26 1.01 7.37 -5.77
C HIS A 26 2.14 7.88 -4.89
N LYS A 27 1.81 8.62 -3.83
CA LYS A 27 2.79 8.99 -2.80
C LYS A 27 3.38 7.73 -2.18
N ALA A 28 4.66 7.77 -1.84
CA ALA A 28 5.31 6.69 -1.10
C ALA A 28 4.52 6.45 0.19
N ARG A 29 3.89 5.27 0.29
CA ARG A 29 3.20 4.87 1.51
C ARG A 29 4.27 4.52 2.55
N PRO A 30 4.17 5.04 3.79
CA PRO A 30 5.10 4.67 4.84
C PRO A 30 5.00 3.18 5.13
N MET A 31 6.10 2.59 5.61
CA MET A 31 6.11 1.20 6.07
C MET A 31 5.15 1.05 7.26
N GLN A 32 4.16 0.18 7.11
CA GLN A 32 3.18 -0.15 8.15
C GLN A 32 3.41 -1.58 8.67
N CYS A 33 3.17 -1.77 9.96
CA CYS A 33 3.23 -3.07 10.60
C CYS A 33 2.02 -3.92 10.18
N TYR A 34 2.25 -5.12 9.65
CA TYR A 34 1.16 -6.03 9.28
C TYR A 34 0.39 -6.61 10.48
N ARG A 35 0.86 -6.42 11.71
CA ARG A 35 0.14 -6.87 12.91
C ARG A 35 -0.80 -5.79 13.44
N CYS A 36 -0.31 -4.58 13.71
CA CYS A 36 -1.09 -3.50 14.34
C CYS A 36 -1.46 -2.33 13.41
N LEU A 37 -1.02 -2.35 12.15
CA LEU A 37 -1.21 -1.29 11.14
C LEU A 37 -0.57 0.08 11.47
N GLU A 38 0.18 0.18 12.55
CA GLU A 38 0.96 1.38 12.88
C GLU A 38 2.17 1.56 11.96
N VAL A 39 2.60 2.80 11.77
CA VAL A 39 3.78 3.16 10.97
C VAL A 39 5.06 3.07 11.80
N GLY A 40 6.19 2.78 11.13
CA GLY A 40 7.52 2.91 11.73
C GLY A 40 8.15 1.61 12.26
N HIS A 41 7.44 0.49 12.21
CA HIS A 41 8.00 -0.82 12.54
C HIS A 41 7.43 -1.94 11.67
N THR A 42 8.15 -3.07 11.61
CA THR A 42 7.69 -4.31 10.95
C THR A 42 7.10 -5.27 11.98
N GLN A 43 6.39 -6.31 11.54
CA GLN A 43 5.83 -7.35 12.42
C GLN A 43 6.89 -7.96 13.36
N HIS A 44 8.13 -8.16 12.89
CA HIS A 44 9.23 -8.69 13.71
C HIS A 44 9.66 -7.79 14.87
N ARG A 45 9.40 -6.48 14.79
CA ARG A 45 9.72 -5.49 15.83
C ARG A 45 8.47 -4.96 16.54
N CYS A 46 7.31 -5.59 16.30
CA CYS A 46 6.06 -5.19 16.92
C CYS A 46 6.03 -5.63 18.38
N THR A 47 5.77 -4.69 19.28
CA THR A 47 5.65 -4.92 20.73
C THR A 47 4.20 -5.04 21.19
N ALA A 48 3.22 -4.97 20.28
CA ALA A 48 1.81 -5.13 20.63
C ALA A 48 1.55 -6.57 21.11
N GLU A 49 0.93 -6.72 22.29
CA GLU A 49 0.68 -8.02 22.92
C GLU A 49 -0.33 -8.87 22.12
N SER A 50 -1.35 -8.22 21.56
CA SER A 50 -2.32 -8.83 20.65
C SER A 50 -2.79 -7.81 19.63
N SER A 51 -3.04 -8.25 18.40
CA SER A 51 -3.74 -7.40 17.43
C SER A 51 -5.23 -7.47 17.73
N THR A 52 -5.89 -6.32 17.83
CA THR A 52 -7.36 -6.24 17.81
C THR A 52 -7.93 -6.51 16.41
N LEU A 53 -7.04 -6.66 15.42
CA LEU A 53 -7.37 -6.89 14.04
C LEU A 53 -7.28 -8.39 13.74
N CYS A 54 -8.22 -8.89 12.95
CA CYS A 54 -8.13 -10.23 12.39
C CYS A 54 -6.92 -10.32 11.44
N ASP A 55 -5.98 -11.24 11.65
CA ASP A 55 -4.79 -11.41 10.78
C ASP A 55 -5.13 -11.73 9.31
N ARG A 56 -6.35 -12.21 9.04
CA ARG A 56 -6.82 -12.53 7.69
C ARG A 56 -7.46 -11.33 6.99
N CYS A 57 -8.24 -10.54 7.73
CA CYS A 57 -9.10 -9.49 7.16
C CYS A 57 -8.64 -8.08 7.52
N TYR A 58 -7.71 -7.93 8.46
CA TYR A 58 -7.26 -6.69 9.08
C TYR A 58 -8.40 -5.78 9.55
N GLY A 59 -9.55 -6.36 9.91
CA GLY A 59 -10.71 -5.68 10.47
C GLY A 59 -10.78 -5.88 11.98
N THR A 60 -11.34 -4.91 12.70
CA THR A 60 -11.66 -5.05 14.13
C THR A 60 -12.72 -6.13 14.29
N THR A 61 -12.49 -7.06 15.23
CA THR A 61 -13.50 -8.06 15.60
C THR A 61 -14.64 -7.39 16.36
#